data_AF-A0A1E3K7N5-F1
#
_entry.id   AF-A0A1E3K7N5-F1
#
_cell.length_a   1.000
_cell.length_b   1.000
_cell.length_c   1.000
_cell.angle_alpha   90.00
_cell.angle_beta   90.00
_cell.angle_gamma   90.00
#
_symmetry.space_group_name_H-M   'P 1'
#
loop_
_entity.id
_entity.type
_entity.pdbx_description
1 polymer ?
#
loop_
_entity_poly.entity_id
_entity_poly.type
_entity_poly.pdbx_seq_one_letter_code
_entity_poly.pdbx_strand_id
1 'polypeptide(L)'
;MGLERTLLRKTASICNLEPDTFLNALKRSKHRLHRTTVEFHSSFMYFQLLIQQPKLSSGKGNHLTDPFLDMVQDSWIPPQSQKASEKVKDSIKKAKRERWEKWVKGDEWKDIVNVGFMSVFVIPSVNMVFTVSLPYYGDPASRLAIDMSKASIPEHDQRQIYKDCRLLGISAIHRVVGYASGCMRQINQLISQWEGDVDQNYTTSRARDVKNLVHTILNFKRRLLPLKSVHQKVIDGVRQPRNLPHRKEIDTDLELAIETLVQSQERMCEVMEDIELALDKCRHLEEFTFAMISTNASEAMERLAIVTIVFLPLTFIASYFSMVLPSIYIEGERLI
;
A
#
# COMPACT_ATOMS: atom_id res chain seq x y z
N MET A 1 -3.90 -5.65 29.83
CA MET A 1 -2.64 -6.42 29.72
C MET A 1 -2.63 -7.76 30.47
N GLY A 2 -3.32 -7.94 31.61
CA GLY A 2 -3.35 -9.24 32.32
C GLY A 2 -4.11 -10.35 31.58
N LEU A 3 -5.29 -10.04 31.05
CA LEU A 3 -6.16 -11.02 30.38
C LEU A 3 -5.54 -11.62 29.11
N GLU A 4 -4.91 -10.78 28.27
CA GLU A 4 -4.24 -11.22 27.03
C GLU A 4 -3.08 -12.17 27.30
N ARG A 5 -2.27 -11.91 28.33
CA ARG A 5 -1.14 -12.79 28.71
C ARG A 5 -1.66 -14.13 29.22
N THR A 6 -2.73 -14.12 30.00
CA THR A 6 -3.37 -15.34 30.49
C THR A 6 -3.98 -16.15 29.34
N LEU A 7 -4.63 -15.49 28.38
CA LEU A 7 -5.16 -16.14 27.18
C LEU A 7 -4.04 -16.80 26.38
N LEU A 8 -2.98 -16.06 26.04
CA LEU A 8 -1.84 -16.59 25.27
C LEU A 8 -1.17 -17.78 25.97
N ARG A 9 -1.00 -17.73 27.29
CA ARG A 9 -0.46 -18.85 28.07
C ARG A 9 -1.37 -20.08 28.06
N LYS A 10 -2.69 -19.88 28.18
CA LYS A 10 -3.67 -20.96 28.08
C LYS A 10 -3.68 -21.58 26.69
N THR A 11 -3.65 -20.76 25.62
CA THR A 11 -3.55 -21.23 24.25
C THR A 11 -2.26 -22.02 24.03
N ALA A 12 -1.12 -21.56 24.56
CA ALA A 12 0.14 -22.29 24.46
C ALA A 12 0.04 -23.67 25.14
N SER A 13 -0.59 -23.72 26.32
CA SER A 13 -0.86 -24.98 27.02
C SER A 13 -1.75 -25.93 26.21
N ILE A 14 -2.80 -25.42 25.54
CA ILE A 14 -3.67 -26.24 24.68
C ILE A 14 -2.87 -26.83 23.50
N CYS A 15 -1.91 -26.06 22.98
CA CYS A 15 -1.05 -26.46 21.88
C CYS A 15 0.14 -27.35 22.29
N ASN A 16 0.27 -27.73 23.57
CA ASN A 16 1.44 -28.42 24.14
C ASN A 16 2.76 -27.67 23.88
N LEU A 17 2.72 -26.34 23.96
CA LEU A 17 3.87 -25.45 23.83
C LEU A 17 4.25 -24.85 25.19
N GLU A 18 5.49 -24.36 25.32
CA GLU A 18 5.89 -23.64 26.53
C GLU A 18 4.98 -22.43 26.75
N PRO A 19 4.55 -22.12 28.00
CA PRO A 19 3.53 -21.11 28.27
C PRO A 19 3.85 -19.72 27.69
N ASP A 20 5.12 -19.36 27.67
CA ASP A 20 5.58 -18.06 27.18
C ASP A 20 5.99 -18.07 25.69
N THR A 21 5.76 -19.16 24.94
CA THR A 21 6.12 -19.28 23.51
C THR A 21 5.58 -18.13 22.67
N PHE A 22 4.26 -17.93 22.69
CA PHE A 22 3.62 -16.84 21.92
C PHE A 22 4.06 -15.46 22.42
N LEU A 23 4.24 -15.29 23.74
CA LEU A 23 4.66 -14.02 24.32
C LEU A 23 6.10 -13.65 23.93
N ASN A 24 7.00 -14.63 23.89
CA ASN A 24 8.38 -14.45 23.50
C ASN A 24 8.50 -14.15 22.00
N ALA A 25 7.73 -14.86 21.17
CA ALA A 25 7.64 -14.58 19.74
C ALA A 25 7.09 -13.16 19.47
N LEU A 26 6.03 -12.74 20.19
CA LEU A 26 5.47 -11.40 20.09
C LEU A 26 6.41 -10.30 20.62
N LYS A 27 7.18 -10.56 21.69
CA LYS A 27 8.22 -9.62 22.15
C LYS A 27 9.30 -9.46 21.08
N ARG A 28 9.75 -10.56 20.47
CA ARG A 28 10.72 -10.53 19.37
C ARG A 28 10.18 -9.79 18.16
N SER A 29 8.90 -9.96 17.81
CA SER A 29 8.30 -9.22 16.69
C SER A 29 8.21 -7.72 16.94
N LYS A 30 8.02 -7.28 18.20
CA LYS A 30 8.09 -5.85 18.56
C LYS A 30 9.48 -5.24 18.36
N HIS A 31 10.55 -6.02 18.59
CA HIS A 31 11.94 -5.55 18.41
C HIS A 31 12.43 -5.68 16.97
N ARG A 32 11.98 -6.71 16.24
CA ARG A 32 12.27 -6.89 14.82
C ARG A 32 11.34 -6.00 14.03
N LEU A 33 11.74 -4.74 13.87
CA LEU A 33 11.18 -3.73 12.97
C LEU A 33 10.44 -4.34 11.76
N HIS A 34 9.17 -4.74 11.95
CA HIS A 34 8.18 -4.80 10.90
C HIS A 34 8.66 -5.46 9.59
N ARG A 35 9.36 -6.61 9.64
CA ARG A 35 9.88 -7.32 8.45
C ARG A 35 9.29 -8.71 8.35
N THR A 36 9.10 -9.17 7.12
CA THR A 36 8.65 -10.54 6.85
C THR A 36 9.79 -11.53 7.16
N THR A 37 9.53 -12.52 8.03
CA THR A 37 10.51 -13.54 8.44
C THR A 37 9.84 -14.87 8.74
N VAL A 38 10.60 -15.97 8.63
CA VAL A 38 10.18 -17.32 9.05
C VAL A 38 11.16 -17.92 10.06
N GLU A 39 10.62 -18.61 11.06
CA GLU A 39 11.38 -19.41 12.03
C GLU A 39 10.76 -20.82 12.14
N PHE A 40 11.62 -21.84 12.10
CA PHE A 40 11.23 -23.24 12.27
C PHE A 40 11.62 -23.69 13.68
N HIS A 41 10.62 -24.09 14.46
CA HIS A 41 10.81 -24.75 15.74
C HIS A 41 10.48 -26.24 15.61
N SER A 42 10.90 -27.04 16.59
CA SER A 42 10.58 -28.47 16.66
C SER A 42 9.07 -28.73 16.72
N SER A 43 8.31 -27.83 17.34
CA SER A 43 6.88 -28.03 17.62
C SER A 43 5.94 -27.15 16.79
N PHE A 44 6.46 -26.10 16.13
CA PHE A 44 5.65 -25.16 15.34
C PHE A 44 6.50 -24.43 14.30
N MET A 45 5.83 -23.88 13.28
CA MET A 45 6.41 -22.91 12.35
C MET A 45 5.86 -21.52 12.67
N TYR A 46 6.73 -20.52 12.60
CA TYR A 46 6.38 -19.14 12.87
C TYR A 46 6.66 -18.25 11.67
N PHE A 47 5.65 -17.53 11.22
CA PHE A 47 5.75 -16.51 10.19
C PHE A 47 5.43 -15.15 10.78
N GLN A 48 6.33 -14.20 10.59
CA GLN A 48 6.01 -12.78 10.68
C GLN A 48 5.77 -12.30 9.25
N LEU A 49 4.58 -11.80 8.95
CA LEU A 49 4.21 -11.32 7.62
C LEU A 49 3.88 -9.83 7.68
N LEU A 50 4.45 -9.08 6.73
CA LEU A 50 4.09 -7.70 6.45
C LEU A 50 3.12 -7.69 5.26
N ILE A 51 1.92 -7.17 5.48
CA ILE A 51 0.87 -7.09 4.47
C ILE A 51 0.72 -5.64 4.05
N GLN A 52 0.66 -5.42 2.74
CA GLN A 52 0.53 -4.11 2.13
C GLN A 52 -0.79 -4.06 1.37
N GLN A 53 -1.62 -3.05 1.65
CA GLN A 53 -2.85 -2.80 0.92
C GLN A 53 -2.92 -1.33 0.51
N PRO A 54 -3.29 -1.02 -0.73
CA PRO A 54 -3.49 0.36 -1.16
C PRO A 54 -4.66 1.00 -0.39
N LYS A 55 -4.50 2.28 -0.05
CA LYS A 55 -5.57 3.14 0.49
C LYS A 55 -6.49 3.55 -0.65
N LEU A 56 -7.28 2.62 -1.20
CA LEU A 56 -8.28 3.02 -2.18
C LEU A 56 -9.39 3.85 -1.52
N SER A 57 -9.64 4.99 -2.15
CA SER A 57 -10.69 5.94 -1.87
C SER A 57 -12.07 5.29 -1.84
N SER A 58 -12.72 5.26 -0.67
CA SER A 58 -14.18 5.18 -0.55
C SER A 58 -14.84 6.53 -0.95
N GLY A 59 -14.32 7.18 -1.98
CA GLY A 59 -14.82 8.44 -2.54
C GLY A 59 -15.59 8.15 -3.82
N LYS A 60 -16.86 8.56 -3.88
CA LYS A 60 -17.76 8.38 -5.03
C LYS A 60 -17.06 8.74 -6.34
N GLY A 61 -17.10 7.84 -7.33
CA GLY A 61 -16.76 8.19 -8.72
C GLY A 61 -16.18 7.06 -9.55
N ASN A 62 -15.29 6.24 -8.98
CA ASN A 62 -14.71 5.09 -9.70
C ASN A 62 -15.06 3.81 -8.96
N HIS A 63 -15.84 2.95 -9.62
CA HIS A 63 -16.05 1.55 -9.25
C HIS A 63 -14.74 0.74 -9.42
N LEU A 64 -13.69 1.12 -8.70
CA LEU A 64 -12.71 0.14 -8.25
C LEU A 64 -13.29 -0.47 -6.99
N THR A 65 -14.33 -1.29 -7.18
CA THR A 65 -14.82 -2.21 -6.16
C THR A 65 -13.62 -2.93 -5.61
N ASP A 66 -13.26 -2.67 -4.35
CA ASP A 66 -12.40 -3.55 -3.58
C ASP A 66 -13.22 -4.85 -3.44
N PRO A 67 -12.94 -5.91 -4.23
CA PRO A 67 -13.81 -7.09 -4.27
C PRO A 67 -13.93 -7.73 -2.88
N PHE A 68 -12.96 -7.46 -2.01
CA PHE A 68 -12.91 -7.90 -0.63
C PHE A 68 -13.74 -7.04 0.33
N LEU A 69 -13.98 -5.76 0.04
CA LEU A 69 -14.78 -4.91 0.93
C LEU A 69 -16.26 -5.35 0.91
N ASP A 70 -16.77 -5.72 -0.26
CA ASP A 70 -18.14 -6.24 -0.44
C ASP A 70 -18.32 -7.63 0.22
N MET A 71 -17.27 -8.45 0.27
CA MET A 71 -17.31 -9.79 0.89
C MET A 71 -17.28 -9.78 2.43
N VAL A 72 -16.88 -8.69 3.06
CA VAL A 72 -16.65 -8.63 4.51
C VAL A 72 -17.56 -7.59 5.19
N GLN A 73 -18.23 -6.70 4.44
CA GLN A 73 -19.13 -5.69 5.01
C GLN A 73 -20.34 -6.31 5.74
N ASP A 74 -20.78 -7.49 5.31
CA ASP A 74 -21.98 -8.14 5.83
C ASP A 74 -21.72 -9.09 7.01
N SER A 75 -20.46 -9.34 7.39
CA SER A 75 -20.09 -10.56 8.13
C SER A 75 -19.53 -10.34 9.54
N TRP A 76 -20.22 -9.55 10.38
CA TRP A 76 -20.05 -9.40 11.85
C TRP A 76 -19.47 -8.05 12.32
N ILE A 77 -20.30 -7.35 13.11
CA ILE A 77 -20.00 -6.10 13.81
C ILE A 77 -19.97 -6.47 15.31
N PRO A 78 -18.85 -6.32 16.05
CA PRO A 78 -18.81 -6.68 17.47
C PRO A 78 -19.88 -5.91 18.27
N PRO A 79 -20.52 -6.50 19.31
CA PRO A 79 -21.64 -5.87 20.03
C PRO A 79 -21.32 -4.49 20.63
N GLN A 80 -20.06 -4.28 21.03
CA GLN A 80 -19.58 -2.99 21.55
C GLN A 80 -19.48 -1.88 20.48
N SER A 81 -19.55 -2.24 19.19
CA SER A 81 -19.47 -1.30 18.06
C SER A 81 -20.84 -0.90 17.50
N GLN A 82 -21.96 -1.49 17.94
CA GLN A 82 -23.29 -1.07 17.48
C GLN A 82 -23.70 0.31 18.03
N LYS A 83 -23.40 0.62 19.30
CA LYS A 83 -23.59 1.97 19.86
C LYS A 83 -22.56 3.00 19.34
N ALA A 84 -21.39 2.53 18.90
CA ALA A 84 -20.42 3.37 18.20
C ALA A 84 -20.83 3.61 16.74
N SER A 85 -21.52 2.67 16.09
CA SER A 85 -21.86 2.69 14.64
C SER A 85 -22.70 3.90 14.21
N GLU A 86 -23.63 4.38 15.03
CA GLU A 86 -24.45 5.56 14.66
C GLU A 86 -23.68 6.88 14.81
N LYS A 87 -22.97 7.07 15.93
CA LYS A 87 -22.07 8.23 16.10
C LYS A 87 -20.88 8.19 15.13
N VAL A 88 -20.42 7.00 14.77
CA VAL A 88 -19.36 6.76 13.78
C VAL A 88 -19.87 6.99 12.37
N LYS A 89 -21.15 6.72 12.02
CA LYS A 89 -21.70 7.03 10.69
C LYS A 89 -21.75 8.54 10.43
N ASP A 90 -22.13 9.35 11.41
CA ASP A 90 -22.12 10.81 11.28
C ASP A 90 -20.71 11.40 11.41
N SER A 91 -19.86 10.82 12.27
CA SER A 91 -18.43 11.15 12.31
C SER A 91 -17.71 10.74 11.03
N ILE A 92 -18.10 9.66 10.35
CA ILE A 92 -17.56 9.23 9.06
C ILE A 92 -18.07 10.14 7.96
N LYS A 93 -19.33 10.58 7.98
CA LYS A 93 -19.82 11.58 7.01
C LYS A 93 -19.10 12.92 7.17
N LYS A 94 -18.90 13.38 8.41
CA LYS A 94 -18.17 14.61 8.72
C LYS A 94 -16.68 14.47 8.42
N ALA A 95 -16.05 13.38 8.83
CA ALA A 95 -14.66 13.06 8.49
C ALA A 95 -14.47 12.82 6.99
N LYS A 96 -15.46 12.30 6.25
CA LYS A 96 -15.43 12.21 4.79
C LYS A 96 -15.48 13.59 4.15
N ARG A 97 -16.25 14.53 4.70
CA ARG A 97 -16.33 15.92 4.22
C ARG A 97 -15.04 16.68 4.52
N GLU A 98 -14.53 16.58 5.75
CA GLU A 98 -13.23 17.17 6.15
C GLU A 98 -12.05 16.49 5.44
N ARG A 99 -12.13 15.19 5.16
CA ARG A 99 -11.14 14.44 4.36
C ARG A 99 -11.18 14.86 2.89
N TRP A 100 -12.36 15.09 2.33
CA TRP A 100 -12.52 15.61 0.96
C TRP A 100 -11.93 17.03 0.86
N GLU A 101 -12.18 17.88 1.86
CA GLU A 101 -11.57 19.21 1.95
C GLU A 101 -10.04 19.17 2.17
N LYS A 102 -9.51 18.15 2.89
CA LYS A 102 -8.06 17.89 2.99
C LYS A 102 -7.46 17.29 1.72
N TRP A 103 -8.24 16.52 0.97
CA TRP A 103 -7.90 15.98 -0.35
C TRP A 103 -7.70 17.10 -1.37
N VAL A 104 -8.62 18.07 -1.39
CA VAL A 104 -8.52 19.29 -2.20
C VAL A 104 -7.33 20.16 -1.77
N LYS A 105 -6.87 20.04 -0.52
CA LYS A 105 -5.73 20.78 0.05
C LYS A 105 -4.39 20.03 0.05
N GLY A 106 -4.30 18.85 -0.57
CA GLY A 106 -3.01 18.17 -0.84
C GLY A 106 -2.30 17.49 0.35
N ASP A 107 -2.92 17.40 1.53
CA ASP A 107 -2.25 16.94 2.77
C ASP A 107 -2.28 15.41 3.01
N GLU A 108 -3.09 14.63 2.27
CA GLU A 108 -3.30 13.19 2.52
C GLU A 108 -2.47 12.22 1.65
N TRP A 109 -1.52 12.69 0.84
CA TRP A 109 -0.63 11.80 0.05
C TRP A 109 0.38 11.01 0.89
N LYS A 110 0.39 11.18 2.22
CA LYS A 110 1.48 10.69 3.08
C LYS A 110 1.70 9.18 3.09
N ASP A 111 0.81 8.36 2.54
CA ASP A 111 1.11 6.98 2.14
C ASP A 111 -0.04 6.41 1.31
N ILE A 112 0.18 6.09 0.03
CA ILE A 112 -0.81 5.42 -0.84
C ILE A 112 -1.05 3.97 -0.39
N VAL A 113 -0.17 3.42 0.45
CA VAL A 113 -0.17 2.02 0.90
C VAL A 113 -0.27 1.95 2.42
N ASN A 114 -1.32 1.29 2.92
CA ASN A 114 -1.43 0.83 4.30
C ASN A 114 -0.56 -0.40 4.54
N VAL A 115 0.00 -0.50 5.73
CA VAL A 115 0.81 -1.64 6.17
C VAL A 115 0.17 -2.25 7.40
N GLY A 116 0.07 -3.57 7.40
CA GLY A 116 -0.36 -4.37 8.53
C GLY A 116 0.65 -5.47 8.84
N PHE A 117 0.63 -5.95 10.08
CA PHE A 117 1.50 -7.02 10.55
C PHE A 117 0.69 -8.18 11.08
N MET A 118 1.00 -9.37 10.57
CA MET A 118 0.43 -10.62 11.04
C MET A 118 1.53 -11.54 11.54
N SER A 119 1.38 -12.04 12.75
CA SER A 119 2.14 -13.18 13.25
C SER A 119 1.29 -14.44 13.04
N VAL A 120 1.82 -15.44 12.34
CA VAL A 120 1.14 -16.71 12.07
C VAL A 120 1.94 -17.84 12.70
N PHE A 121 1.29 -18.64 13.52
CA PHE A 121 1.85 -19.84 14.14
C PHE A 121 1.14 -21.05 13.55
N VAL A 122 1.90 -21.95 12.94
CA VAL A 122 1.41 -23.23 12.45
C VAL A 122 1.85 -24.31 13.41
N ILE A 123 0.91 -25.03 13.99
CA ILE A 123 1.17 -25.99 15.08
C ILE A 123 0.66 -27.36 14.63
N PRO A 124 1.54 -28.17 14.00
CA PRO A 124 1.13 -29.44 13.40
C PRO A 124 0.59 -30.46 14.41
N SER A 125 1.06 -30.42 15.66
CA SER A 125 0.69 -31.39 16.71
C SER A 125 -0.80 -31.37 17.03
N VAL A 126 -1.47 -30.23 16.84
CA VAL A 126 -2.91 -30.03 17.13
C VAL A 126 -3.69 -29.59 15.90
N ASN A 127 -3.08 -29.68 14.70
CA ASN A 127 -3.62 -29.21 13.43
C ASN A 127 -4.22 -27.79 13.50
N MET A 128 -3.49 -26.84 14.10
CA MET A 128 -3.99 -25.50 14.38
C MET A 128 -3.13 -24.42 13.72
N VAL A 129 -3.78 -23.39 13.15
CA VAL A 129 -3.15 -22.12 12.80
C VAL A 129 -3.63 -21.04 13.76
N PHE A 130 -2.70 -20.36 14.42
CA PHE A 130 -2.97 -19.25 15.32
C PHE A 130 -2.41 -17.96 14.74
N THR A 131 -3.25 -16.95 14.55
CA THR A 131 -2.84 -15.65 14.01
C THR A 131 -2.97 -14.55 15.06
N VAL A 132 -2.03 -13.61 15.05
CA VAL A 132 -2.06 -12.40 15.87
C VAL A 132 -1.85 -11.20 14.96
N SER A 133 -2.84 -10.30 14.95
CA SER A 133 -2.82 -9.04 14.23
C SER A 133 -3.42 -7.93 15.11
N LEU A 134 -3.35 -6.69 14.65
CA LEU A 134 -3.96 -5.57 15.36
C LEU A 134 -5.51 -5.67 15.31
N PRO A 135 -6.24 -5.20 16.32
CA PRO A 135 -7.70 -5.37 16.40
C PRO A 135 -8.49 -4.44 15.46
N TYR A 136 -7.89 -3.94 14.37
CA TYR A 136 -8.49 -2.92 13.51
C TYR A 136 -8.92 -3.51 12.17
N TYR A 137 -10.20 -3.41 11.83
CA TYR A 137 -10.75 -3.94 10.56
C TYR A 137 -10.19 -3.25 9.30
N GLY A 138 -9.69 -2.02 9.44
CA GLY A 138 -8.99 -1.32 8.35
C GLY A 138 -7.51 -1.71 8.22
N ASP A 139 -7.00 -2.58 9.08
CA ASP A 139 -5.63 -3.11 9.00
C ASP A 139 -5.62 -4.31 8.04
N PRO A 140 -4.71 -4.32 7.05
CA PRO A 140 -4.72 -5.35 6.03
C PRO A 140 -4.31 -6.74 6.57
N ALA A 141 -3.58 -6.80 7.70
CA ALA A 141 -3.27 -8.08 8.34
C ALA A 141 -4.51 -8.70 9.00
N SER A 142 -5.34 -7.87 9.62
CA SER A 142 -6.60 -8.33 10.23
C SER A 142 -7.58 -8.83 9.18
N ARG A 143 -7.65 -8.16 8.03
CA ARG A 143 -8.43 -8.60 6.87
C ARG A 143 -7.96 -9.95 6.34
N LEU A 144 -6.65 -10.12 6.16
CA LEU A 144 -6.09 -11.40 5.73
C LEU A 144 -6.36 -12.51 6.75
N ALA A 145 -6.23 -12.24 8.05
CA ALA A 145 -6.54 -13.22 9.09
C ALA A 145 -8.02 -13.68 9.04
N ILE A 146 -8.95 -12.74 8.80
CA ILE A 146 -10.37 -13.06 8.62
C ILE A 146 -10.58 -13.87 7.34
N ASP A 147 -9.96 -13.45 6.24
CA ASP A 147 -10.04 -14.16 4.95
C ASP A 147 -9.50 -15.61 5.05
N MET A 148 -8.42 -15.82 5.81
CA MET A 148 -7.90 -17.16 6.12
C MET A 148 -8.86 -18.00 6.96
N SER A 149 -9.71 -17.37 7.77
CA SER A 149 -10.72 -18.09 8.57
C SER A 149 -11.99 -18.43 7.77
N LYS A 150 -12.24 -17.70 6.68
CA LYS A 150 -13.41 -17.89 5.83
C LYS A 150 -13.11 -18.99 4.81
N ALA A 151 -13.64 -20.19 5.05
CA ALA A 151 -13.80 -21.20 4.01
C ALA A 151 -14.99 -20.81 3.09
N SER A 152 -14.88 -19.67 2.38
CA SER A 152 -15.85 -19.34 1.33
C SER A 152 -15.85 -20.48 0.32
N ILE A 153 -17.02 -21.10 0.14
CA ILE A 153 -17.31 -22.34 -0.61
C ILE A 153 -16.16 -22.69 -1.57
N PRO A 154 -15.20 -23.51 -1.11
CA PRO A 154 -13.97 -23.67 -1.86
C PRO A 154 -14.20 -24.60 -3.04
N GLU A 155 -13.59 -24.26 -4.19
CA GLU A 155 -13.31 -25.22 -5.25
C GLU A 155 -12.60 -26.45 -4.65
N HIS A 156 -12.69 -27.61 -5.32
CA HIS A 156 -12.23 -28.89 -4.76
C HIS A 156 -10.80 -28.84 -4.18
N ASP A 157 -9.90 -28.09 -4.82
CA ASP A 157 -8.49 -27.97 -4.43
C ASP A 157 -8.29 -27.04 -3.23
N GLN A 158 -9.13 -26.01 -3.07
CA GLN A 158 -9.11 -25.13 -1.91
C GLN A 158 -9.61 -25.83 -0.63
N ARG A 159 -10.42 -26.90 -0.76
CA ARG A 159 -10.85 -27.70 0.41
C ARG A 159 -9.68 -28.44 1.04
N GLN A 160 -8.67 -28.83 0.26
CA GLN A 160 -7.49 -29.52 0.77
C GLN A 160 -6.64 -28.60 1.65
N ILE A 161 -6.55 -27.31 1.28
CA ILE A 161 -5.83 -26.28 2.06
C ILE A 161 -6.38 -26.15 3.49
N TYR A 162 -7.69 -26.30 3.68
CA TYR A 162 -8.32 -26.19 5.01
C TYR A 162 -8.23 -27.48 5.86
N LYS A 163 -7.78 -28.61 5.28
CA LYS A 163 -7.64 -29.88 6.02
C LYS A 163 -6.33 -29.96 6.81
N ASP A 164 -5.25 -29.38 6.27
CA ASP A 164 -3.94 -29.35 6.92
C ASP A 164 -3.55 -27.91 7.32
N CYS A 165 -3.27 -27.71 8.61
CA CYS A 165 -2.75 -26.44 9.13
C CYS A 165 -1.44 -25.99 8.46
N ARG A 166 -0.62 -26.92 7.96
CA ARG A 166 0.62 -26.62 7.22
C ARG A 166 0.29 -25.96 5.89
N LEU A 167 -0.63 -26.55 5.13
CA LEU A 167 -1.13 -25.99 3.88
C LEU A 167 -1.81 -24.63 4.14
N LEU A 168 -2.68 -24.54 5.15
CA LEU A 168 -3.31 -23.28 5.51
C LEU A 168 -2.30 -22.20 5.88
N GLY A 169 -1.27 -22.52 6.67
CA GLY A 169 -0.21 -21.60 7.03
C GLY A 169 0.66 -21.17 5.85
N ILE A 170 1.00 -22.10 4.96
CA ILE A 170 1.73 -21.83 3.72
C ILE A 170 0.89 -20.95 2.78
N SER A 171 -0.43 -21.19 2.71
CA SER A 171 -1.35 -20.37 1.92
C SER A 171 -1.36 -18.91 2.37
N ALA A 172 -1.03 -18.61 3.64
CA ALA A 172 -0.88 -17.23 4.11
C ALA A 172 0.20 -16.48 3.33
N ILE A 173 1.33 -17.15 3.03
CA ILE A 173 2.43 -16.57 2.28
C ILE A 173 1.97 -16.26 0.85
N HIS A 174 1.28 -17.21 0.21
CA HIS A 174 0.69 -17.03 -1.11
C HIS A 174 -0.31 -15.86 -1.16
N ARG A 175 -1.21 -15.78 -0.19
CA ARG A 175 -2.18 -14.68 -0.10
C ARG A 175 -1.50 -13.32 0.08
N VAL A 176 -0.39 -13.22 0.82
CA VAL A 176 0.37 -11.97 0.94
C VAL A 176 0.92 -11.51 -0.41
N VAL A 177 1.40 -12.43 -1.26
CA VAL A 177 1.79 -12.09 -2.65
C VAL A 177 0.59 -11.61 -3.46
N GLY A 178 -0.58 -12.24 -3.28
CA GLY A 178 -1.84 -11.79 -3.87
C GLY A 178 -2.19 -10.34 -3.50
N TYR A 179 -2.05 -9.96 -2.23
CA TYR A 179 -2.23 -8.57 -1.76
C TYR A 179 -1.24 -7.60 -2.42
N ALA A 180 0.04 -8.00 -2.54
CA ALA A 180 1.06 -7.20 -3.20
C ALA A 180 0.73 -7.00 -4.69
N SER A 181 0.30 -8.05 -5.39
CA SER A 181 -0.15 -7.96 -6.79
C SER A 181 -1.36 -7.05 -6.96
N GLY A 182 -2.36 -7.18 -6.08
CA GLY A 182 -3.52 -6.29 -6.06
C GLY A 182 -3.16 -4.81 -5.84
N CYS A 183 -2.18 -4.55 -4.96
CA CYS A 183 -1.63 -3.21 -4.75
C CYS A 183 -1.00 -2.64 -6.03
N MET A 184 -0.19 -3.46 -6.70
CA MET A 184 0.56 -3.02 -7.86
C MET A 184 -0.36 -2.75 -9.06
N ARG A 185 -1.41 -3.55 -9.25
CA ARG A 185 -2.46 -3.30 -10.24
C ARG A 185 -3.10 -1.92 -10.08
N GLN A 186 -3.38 -1.51 -8.85
CA GLN A 186 -4.00 -0.20 -8.57
C GLN A 186 -3.03 0.96 -8.77
N ILE A 187 -1.77 0.78 -8.38
CA ILE A 187 -0.73 1.78 -8.67
C ILE A 187 -0.56 1.94 -10.18
N ASN A 188 -0.54 0.85 -10.94
CA ASN A 188 -0.45 0.90 -12.40
C ASN A 188 -1.66 1.61 -13.03
N GLN A 189 -2.88 1.37 -12.52
CA GLN A 189 -4.08 2.11 -12.94
C GLN A 189 -3.96 3.61 -12.67
N LEU A 190 -3.44 4.00 -11.51
CA LEU A 190 -3.21 5.41 -11.16
C LEU A 190 -2.18 6.05 -12.09
N ILE A 191 -1.07 5.35 -12.38
CA ILE A 191 -0.04 5.83 -13.30
C ILE A 191 -0.63 6.03 -14.69
N SER A 192 -1.39 5.06 -15.21
CA SER A 192 -2.01 5.18 -16.53
C SER A 192 -3.07 6.29 -16.61
N GLN A 193 -3.79 6.59 -15.51
CA GLN A 193 -4.65 7.77 -15.45
C GLN A 193 -3.83 9.06 -15.55
N TRP A 194 -2.69 9.13 -14.86
CA TRP A 194 -1.84 10.32 -14.91
C TRP A 194 -1.14 10.49 -16.26
N GLU A 195 -0.74 9.40 -16.91
CA GLU A 195 -0.22 9.39 -18.28
C GLU A 195 -1.26 9.93 -19.27
N GLY A 196 -2.54 9.54 -19.12
CA GLY A 196 -3.62 10.01 -19.99
C GLY A 196 -3.97 11.50 -19.83
N ASP A 197 -3.79 12.05 -18.63
CA ASP A 197 -4.18 13.43 -18.31
C ASP A 197 -3.01 14.43 -18.35
N VAL A 198 -1.79 13.98 -18.66
CA VAL A 198 -0.57 14.77 -18.47
C VAL A 198 -0.52 16.03 -19.34
N ASP A 199 -1.02 15.96 -20.57
CA ASP A 199 -1.03 17.08 -21.51
C ASP A 199 -1.95 18.23 -21.05
N GLN A 200 -2.98 17.92 -20.26
CA GLN A 200 -3.98 18.87 -19.80
C GLN A 200 -3.72 19.37 -18.37
N ASN A 201 -3.05 18.57 -17.54
CA ASN A 201 -2.92 18.79 -16.10
C ASN A 201 -1.46 18.75 -15.58
N TYR A 202 -0.52 19.30 -16.35
CA TYR A 202 0.88 19.43 -15.92
C TYR A 202 1.06 20.59 -14.94
N THR A 203 1.25 20.28 -13.66
CA THR A 203 1.39 21.26 -12.56
C THR A 203 2.54 20.90 -11.64
N THR A 204 3.07 21.87 -10.89
CA THR A 204 4.12 21.61 -9.88
C THR A 204 3.62 20.72 -8.74
N SER A 205 2.32 20.73 -8.43
CA SER A 205 1.69 19.76 -7.54
C SER A 205 1.73 18.35 -8.11
N ARG A 206 1.42 18.18 -9.40
CA ARG A 206 1.50 16.86 -10.07
C ARG A 206 2.90 16.27 -10.00
N ALA A 207 3.93 17.06 -10.30
CA ALA A 207 5.33 16.59 -10.21
C ALA A 207 5.68 16.12 -8.79
N ARG A 208 5.19 16.81 -7.76
CA ARG A 208 5.36 16.39 -6.35
C ARG A 208 4.63 15.08 -6.05
N ASP A 209 3.42 14.91 -6.57
CA ASP A 209 2.62 13.69 -6.39
C ASP A 209 3.29 12.48 -7.06
N VAL A 210 3.86 12.66 -8.26
CA VAL A 210 4.68 11.64 -8.94
C VAL A 210 5.88 11.25 -8.10
N LYS A 211 6.62 12.22 -7.58
CA LYS A 211 7.78 11.96 -6.71
C LYS A 211 7.40 11.22 -5.41
N ASN A 212 6.25 11.56 -4.82
CA ASN A 212 5.72 10.86 -3.65
C ASN A 212 5.34 9.41 -3.98
N LEU A 213 4.74 9.18 -5.15
CA LEU A 213 4.42 7.85 -5.64
C LEU A 213 5.69 7.01 -5.85
N VAL A 214 6.74 7.57 -6.48
CA VAL A 214 8.05 6.91 -6.63
C VAL A 214 8.60 6.47 -5.27
N HIS A 215 8.59 7.36 -4.27
CA HIS A 215 9.03 7.01 -2.93
C HIS A 215 8.20 5.88 -2.31
N THR A 216 6.88 5.91 -2.54
CA THR A 216 5.95 4.88 -2.06
C THR A 216 6.24 3.52 -2.70
N ILE A 217 6.45 3.48 -4.02
CA ILE A 217 6.78 2.25 -4.76
C ILE A 217 8.14 1.69 -4.31
N LEU A 218 9.15 2.55 -4.10
CA LEU A 218 10.44 2.11 -3.56
C LEU A 218 10.32 1.52 -2.16
N ASN A 219 9.52 2.12 -1.28
CA ASN A 219 9.26 1.56 0.05
C ASN A 219 8.46 0.27 -0.03
N PHE A 220 7.50 0.16 -0.96
CA PHE A 220 6.76 -1.07 -1.24
C PHE A 220 7.71 -2.21 -1.66
N LYS A 221 8.61 -1.94 -2.61
CA LYS A 221 9.67 -2.86 -3.06
C LYS A 221 10.55 -3.34 -1.92
N ARG A 222 11.08 -2.40 -1.11
CA ARG A 222 11.93 -2.72 0.07
C ARG A 222 11.23 -3.63 1.08
N ARG A 223 9.92 -3.46 1.25
CA ARG A 223 9.09 -4.25 2.16
C ARG A 223 8.73 -5.63 1.59
N LEU A 224 8.61 -5.75 0.27
CA LEU A 224 8.32 -7.01 -0.42
C LEU A 224 9.55 -7.93 -0.51
N LEU A 225 10.75 -7.38 -0.74
CA LEU A 225 11.99 -8.14 -0.93
C LEU A 225 12.27 -9.25 0.11
N PRO A 226 12.08 -9.04 1.43
CA PRO A 226 12.28 -10.10 2.43
C PRO A 226 11.42 -11.34 2.20
N LEU A 227 10.25 -11.19 1.57
CA LEU A 227 9.33 -12.28 1.29
C LEU A 227 9.95 -13.34 0.35
N LYS A 228 10.88 -12.94 -0.54
CA LYS A 228 11.64 -13.88 -1.38
C LYS A 228 12.48 -14.84 -0.56
N SER A 229 13.18 -14.31 0.45
CA SER A 229 13.98 -15.14 1.36
C SER A 229 13.11 -16.06 2.22
N VAL A 230 11.89 -15.64 2.54
CA VAL A 230 10.92 -16.45 3.27
C VAL A 230 10.43 -17.62 2.42
N HIS A 231 10.04 -17.38 1.16
CA HIS A 231 9.64 -18.45 0.23
C HIS A 231 10.73 -19.51 0.11
N GLN A 232 11.98 -19.10 -0.16
CA GLN A 232 13.08 -20.04 -0.29
C GLN A 232 13.29 -20.86 0.97
N LYS A 233 13.32 -20.23 2.15
CA LYS A 233 13.48 -20.92 3.43
C LYS A 233 12.35 -21.91 3.72
N VAL A 234 11.12 -21.60 3.31
CA VAL A 234 9.98 -22.50 3.47
C VAL A 234 10.07 -23.66 2.51
N ILE A 235 10.39 -23.43 1.24
CA ILE A 235 10.60 -24.50 0.27
C ILE A 235 11.71 -25.45 0.75
N ASP A 236 12.85 -24.91 1.20
CA ASP A 236 13.96 -25.73 1.69
C ASP A 236 13.58 -26.50 2.97
N GLY A 237 12.83 -25.86 3.88
CA GLY A 237 12.36 -26.49 5.12
C GLY A 237 11.30 -27.57 4.91
N VAL A 238 10.44 -27.38 3.91
CA VAL A 238 9.40 -28.35 3.50
C VAL A 238 10.03 -29.53 2.76
N ARG A 239 11.07 -29.28 1.93
CA ARG A 239 11.82 -30.32 1.20
C ARG A 239 12.78 -31.13 2.06
N GLN A 240 13.18 -30.64 3.23
CA GLN A 240 14.01 -31.38 4.18
C GLN A 240 13.15 -31.94 5.32
N PRO A 241 12.48 -33.09 5.15
CA PRO A 241 11.77 -33.73 6.23
C PRO A 241 12.78 -34.18 7.30
N ARG A 242 12.86 -33.42 8.39
CA ARG A 242 13.56 -33.87 9.59
C ARG A 242 12.80 -35.09 10.12
N ASN A 243 13.31 -36.30 9.80
CA ASN A 243 13.05 -37.59 10.44
C ASN A 243 11.58 -37.85 10.83
N LEU A 244 10.72 -38.33 9.91
CA LEU A 244 9.45 -38.96 10.25
C LEU A 244 9.16 -40.22 9.39
N PRO A 245 8.56 -41.29 9.94
CA PRO A 245 8.60 -42.65 9.38
C PRO A 245 7.29 -43.10 8.68
N HIS A 246 6.42 -42.17 8.24
CA HIS A 246 5.13 -42.52 7.60
C HIS A 246 5.00 -41.88 6.22
N ARG A 247 5.26 -42.67 5.17
CA ARG A 247 5.78 -42.19 3.88
C ARG A 247 4.84 -42.42 2.68
N LYS A 248 3.50 -42.39 2.84
CA LYS A 248 2.61 -42.62 1.67
C LYS A 248 1.41 -41.67 1.50
N GLU A 249 0.78 -41.17 2.57
CA GLU A 249 -0.27 -40.13 2.44
C GLU A 249 0.29 -38.70 2.51
N ILE A 250 1.55 -38.55 2.94
CA ILE A 250 2.23 -37.26 3.11
C ILE A 250 2.70 -36.67 1.77
N ASP A 251 2.73 -37.44 0.67
CA ASP A 251 3.28 -36.96 -0.61
C ASP A 251 2.37 -35.92 -1.28
N THR A 252 1.05 -36.16 -1.34
CA THR A 252 0.14 -35.29 -2.10
C THR A 252 -0.04 -33.91 -1.45
N ASP A 253 -0.17 -33.86 -0.12
CA ASP A 253 -0.29 -32.58 0.61
C ASP A 253 1.04 -31.79 0.60
N LEU A 254 2.17 -32.50 0.63
CA LEU A 254 3.50 -31.88 0.53
C LEU A 254 3.77 -31.32 -0.87
N GLU A 255 3.38 -32.06 -1.90
CA GLU A 255 3.45 -31.61 -3.30
C GLU A 255 2.59 -30.37 -3.52
N LEU A 256 1.34 -30.37 -3.04
CA LEU A 256 0.44 -29.21 -3.12
C LEU A 256 1.01 -27.98 -2.40
N ALA A 257 1.62 -28.19 -1.23
CA ALA A 257 2.29 -27.13 -0.48
C ALA A 257 3.47 -26.51 -1.27
N ILE A 258 4.29 -27.36 -1.90
CA ILE A 258 5.43 -26.93 -2.71
C ILE A 258 4.93 -26.20 -3.96
N GLU A 259 3.93 -26.75 -4.65
CA GLU A 259 3.35 -26.13 -5.85
C GLU A 259 2.80 -24.74 -5.53
N THR A 260 2.02 -24.60 -4.45
CA THR A 260 1.49 -23.30 -3.99
C THR A 260 2.61 -22.29 -3.73
N LEU A 261 3.73 -22.73 -3.14
CA LEU A 261 4.88 -21.86 -2.87
C LEU A 261 5.63 -21.47 -4.15
N VAL A 262 5.77 -22.39 -5.11
CA VAL A 262 6.41 -22.12 -6.40
C VAL A 262 5.57 -21.13 -7.20
N GLN A 263 4.26 -21.35 -7.32
CA GLN A 263 3.33 -20.40 -7.96
C GLN A 263 3.38 -19.03 -7.28
N SER A 264 3.42 -19.00 -5.95
CA SER A 264 3.58 -17.76 -5.19
C SER A 264 4.90 -17.04 -5.47
N GLN A 265 5.99 -17.79 -5.66
CA GLN A 265 7.30 -17.24 -5.97
C GLN A 265 7.37 -16.68 -7.40
N GLU A 266 6.77 -17.37 -8.37
CA GLU A 266 6.61 -16.87 -9.75
C GLU A 266 5.81 -15.57 -9.76
N ARG A 267 4.64 -15.57 -9.09
CA ARG A 267 3.80 -14.38 -9.01
C ARG A 267 4.50 -13.20 -8.32
N MET A 268 5.35 -13.48 -7.34
CA MET A 268 6.16 -12.45 -6.69
C MET A 268 7.23 -11.89 -7.64
N CYS A 269 7.84 -12.70 -8.50
CA CYS A 269 8.75 -12.21 -9.54
C CYS A 269 8.03 -11.28 -10.51
N GLU A 270 6.83 -11.65 -10.98
CA GLU A 270 6.00 -10.79 -11.83
C GLU A 270 5.67 -9.46 -11.14
N VAL A 271 5.30 -9.47 -9.85
CA VAL A 271 5.07 -8.24 -9.08
C VAL A 271 6.34 -7.38 -8.97
N MET A 272 7.52 -7.99 -8.89
CA MET A 272 8.79 -7.25 -8.88
C MET A 272 9.07 -6.60 -10.24
N GLU A 273 8.75 -7.26 -11.35
CA GLU A 273 8.83 -6.69 -12.69
C GLU A 273 7.85 -5.52 -12.87
N ASP A 274 6.59 -5.70 -12.42
CA ASP A 274 5.58 -4.64 -12.40
C ASP A 274 6.04 -3.41 -11.62
N ILE A 275 6.76 -3.60 -10.50
CA ILE A 275 7.33 -2.52 -9.71
C ILE A 275 8.37 -1.74 -10.51
N GLU A 276 9.31 -2.40 -11.20
CA GLU A 276 10.34 -1.71 -11.98
C GLU A 276 9.71 -0.93 -13.14
N LEU A 277 8.76 -1.55 -13.85
CA LEU A 277 8.04 -0.90 -14.94
C LEU A 277 7.25 0.32 -14.44
N ALA A 278 6.62 0.24 -13.27
CA ALA A 278 5.92 1.37 -12.66
C ALA A 278 6.88 2.50 -12.25
N LEU A 279 8.07 2.17 -11.72
CA LEU A 279 9.09 3.16 -11.39
C LEU A 279 9.59 3.88 -12.63
N ASP A 280 9.83 3.16 -13.72
CA ASP A 280 10.27 3.76 -14.97
C ASP A 280 9.18 4.65 -15.57
N LYS A 281 7.91 4.21 -15.60
CA LYS A 281 6.79 5.08 -16.03
C LYS A 281 6.68 6.35 -15.21
N CYS A 282 6.82 6.27 -13.88
CA CYS A 282 6.78 7.44 -13.03
C CYS A 282 7.94 8.42 -13.33
N ARG A 283 9.14 7.92 -13.64
CA ARG A 283 10.28 8.77 -14.02
C ARG A 283 10.02 9.51 -15.32
N HIS A 284 9.53 8.80 -16.35
CA HIS A 284 9.15 9.42 -17.61
C HIS A 284 8.05 10.48 -17.42
N LEU A 285 7.06 10.20 -16.57
CA LEU A 285 6.00 11.14 -16.25
C LEU A 285 6.52 12.38 -15.50
N GLU A 286 7.46 12.20 -14.58
CA GLU A 286 8.13 13.31 -13.86
C GLU A 286 8.90 14.20 -14.85
N GLU A 287 9.75 13.60 -15.69
CA GLU A 287 10.54 14.30 -16.71
C GLU A 287 9.65 15.06 -17.71
N PHE A 288 8.60 14.40 -18.21
CA PHE A 288 7.65 15.02 -19.13
C PHE A 288 6.92 16.20 -18.47
N THR A 289 6.47 16.04 -17.22
CA THR A 289 5.80 17.12 -16.48
C THR A 289 6.73 18.32 -16.32
N PHE A 290 8.01 18.11 -15.99
CA PHE A 290 8.99 19.19 -15.90
C PHE A 290 9.25 19.86 -17.25
N ALA A 291 9.36 19.09 -18.33
CA ALA A 291 9.54 19.63 -19.68
C ALA A 291 8.37 20.55 -20.07
N MET A 292 7.12 20.12 -19.85
CA MET A 292 5.93 20.92 -20.16
C MET A 292 5.84 22.20 -19.32
N ILE A 293 6.14 22.12 -18.02
CA ILE A 293 6.20 23.30 -17.15
C ILE A 293 7.26 24.29 -17.66
N SER A 294 8.43 23.79 -18.08
CA SER A 294 9.51 24.63 -18.61
C SER A 294 9.13 25.30 -19.92
N THR A 295 8.50 24.57 -20.86
CA THR A 295 8.03 25.13 -22.13
C THR A 295 7.01 26.23 -21.91
N ASN A 296 6.01 26.00 -21.05
CA ASN A 296 5.00 27.02 -20.74
C ASN A 296 5.60 28.25 -20.05
N ALA A 297 6.60 28.07 -19.18
CA ALA A 297 7.32 29.19 -18.58
C ALA A 297 8.07 30.02 -19.64
N SER A 298 8.73 29.37 -20.60
CA SER A 298 9.38 30.05 -21.72
C SER A 298 8.39 30.84 -22.59
N GLU A 299 7.25 30.25 -22.95
CA GLU A 299 6.20 30.94 -23.71
C GLU A 299 5.60 32.14 -22.95
N ALA A 300 5.47 32.03 -21.63
CA ALA A 300 5.04 33.13 -20.79
C ALA A 300 6.08 34.26 -20.75
N MET A 301 7.36 33.93 -20.63
CA MET A 301 8.46 34.90 -20.68
C MET A 301 8.55 35.59 -22.04
N GLU A 302 8.36 34.87 -23.14
CA GLU A 302 8.33 35.43 -24.49
C GLU A 302 7.20 36.45 -24.64
N ARG A 303 5.97 36.08 -24.21
CA ARG A 303 4.82 36.99 -24.24
C ARG A 303 5.06 38.25 -23.39
N LEU A 304 5.63 38.09 -22.19
CA LEU A 304 5.97 39.22 -21.32
C LEU A 304 7.05 40.11 -21.95
N ALA A 305 8.05 39.50 -22.59
CA ALA A 305 9.12 40.22 -23.28
C ALA A 305 8.56 41.05 -24.45
N ILE A 306 7.68 40.49 -25.28
CA ILE A 306 7.02 41.21 -26.37
C ILE A 306 6.26 42.43 -25.83
N VAL A 307 5.43 42.26 -24.79
CA VAL A 307 4.71 43.36 -24.14
C VAL A 307 5.69 44.42 -23.64
N THR A 308 6.77 44.01 -22.98
CA THR A 308 7.77 44.95 -22.44
C THR A 308 8.49 45.71 -23.54
N ILE A 309 8.93 45.03 -24.60
CA ILE A 309 9.64 45.63 -25.74
C ILE A 309 8.77 46.66 -26.48
N VAL A 310 7.46 46.43 -26.56
CA VAL A 310 6.53 47.37 -27.22
C VAL A 310 6.16 48.54 -26.30
N PHE A 311 5.74 48.26 -25.06
CA PHE A 311 5.17 49.28 -24.19
C PHE A 311 6.21 50.12 -23.45
N LEU A 312 7.40 49.58 -23.16
CA LEU A 312 8.42 50.33 -22.42
C LEU A 312 8.97 51.53 -23.21
N PRO A 313 9.29 51.42 -24.51
CA PRO A 313 9.63 52.57 -25.34
C PRO A 313 8.46 53.55 -25.51
N LEU A 314 7.23 53.08 -25.70
CA LEU A 314 6.05 53.94 -25.83
C LEU A 314 5.78 54.73 -24.54
N THR A 315 5.91 54.09 -23.39
CA THR A 315 5.79 54.72 -22.07
C THR A 315 6.90 55.76 -21.86
N PHE A 316 8.13 55.45 -22.29
CA PHE A 316 9.24 56.38 -22.24
C PHE A 316 8.98 57.64 -23.09
N ILE A 317 8.50 57.47 -24.33
CA ILE A 317 8.13 58.60 -25.21
C ILE A 317 7.01 59.44 -24.59
N ALA A 318 5.95 58.80 -24.08
CA ALA A 318 4.86 59.51 -23.42
C ALA A 318 5.32 60.31 -22.19
N SER A 319 6.21 59.73 -21.38
CA SER A 319 6.82 60.40 -20.23
C SER A 319 7.67 61.59 -20.65
N TYR A 320 8.46 61.45 -21.72
CA TYR A 320 9.27 62.54 -22.26
C TYR A 320 8.42 63.76 -22.64
N PHE A 321 7.32 63.54 -23.36
CA PHE A 321 6.42 64.64 -23.73
C PHE A 321 5.76 65.29 -22.50
N SER A 322 5.38 64.51 -21.48
CA SER A 322 4.83 65.05 -20.23
C SER A 322 5.82 65.95 -19.47
N MET A 323 7.13 65.64 -19.51
CA MET A 323 8.17 66.42 -18.84
C MET A 323 8.59 67.67 -19.61
N VAL A 324 8.54 67.63 -20.95
CA VAL A 324 9.05 68.71 -21.82
C VAL A 324 7.98 69.73 -22.21
N LEU A 325 6.69 69.36 -22.20
CA LEU A 325 5.59 70.28 -22.51
C LEU A 325 5.49 71.52 -21.57
N PRO A 326 5.70 71.41 -20.25
CA PRO A 326 5.67 72.56 -19.35
C PRO A 326 6.81 73.56 -19.60
N SER A 327 8.01 73.09 -19.97
CA SER A 327 9.15 73.98 -20.23
C SER A 327 9.00 74.76 -21.54
N ILE A 328 8.37 74.17 -22.55
CA ILE A 328 8.10 74.86 -23.83
C ILE A 328 7.04 75.97 -23.66
N TYR A 329 6.03 75.77 -22.80
CA TYR A 329 5.02 76.80 -22.53
C TYR A 329 5.60 78.02 -21.78
N ILE A 330 6.56 77.83 -20.88
CA ILE A 330 7.20 78.94 -20.14
C ILE A 330 8.10 79.81 -21.04
N GLU A 331 8.71 79.23 -22.08
CA GLU A 331 9.47 79.99 -23.08
C GLU A 331 8.56 80.68 -24.11
N GLY A 332 7.37 80.13 -24.39
CA GLY A 332 6.37 80.75 -25.26
C GLY A 332 5.71 82.00 -24.68
N GLU A 333 5.50 82.08 -23.36
CA GLU A 333 4.94 83.28 -22.70
C GLU A 333 5.95 84.42 -22.49
N ARG A 334 7.25 84.21 -22.76
CA ARG A 334 8.24 85.31 -22.78
C ARG A 334 8.38 86.01 -24.14
N LEU A 335 7.59 85.60 -25.13
CA LEU A 335 7.62 86.14 -26.49
C LEU A 335 6.29 86.78 -26.93
N ILE A 336 5.47 87.27 -25.99
CA ILE A 336 4.33 88.16 -26.26
C ILE A 336 4.54 89.49 -25.53
#